data_AF-A0A955DJP0-F1
#
_entry.id   AF-A0A955DJP0-F1
#
_cell.length_a   1.000
_cell.length_b   1.000
_cell.length_c   1.000
_cell.angle_alpha   90.00
_cell.angle_beta   90.00
_cell.angle_gamma   90.00
#
_symmetry.space_group_name_H-M   'P 1'
#
loop_
_entity.id
_entity.type
_entity.pdbx_description
1 polymer ?
#
loop_
_entity_poly.entity_id
_entity_poly.type
_entity_poly.pdbx_seq_one_letter_code
_entity_poly.pdbx_strand_id
1 'polypeptide(L)'
;MIRCGFWCCAVVLAGGCALAPKPGGASATPGALLQAGSGRVEYVNPFEPQRVRVHGLTGLSVVNGEPRIDAHLELFDAYGQPVKALGTCVFQLYASTGASGDLGQQLRRWVVDLTDPATNAAAYDRVTRTYRIALTEAPPPEATRGYVLEVQFQSIAGGSITTRHKL
;
A
#
# COMPACT_ATOMS: atom_id res chain seq x y z
N MET A 1 5.13 34.77 -45.89
CA MET A 1 5.33 35.78 -44.82
C MET A 1 5.79 35.01 -43.58
N ILE A 2 7.08 34.65 -43.39
CA ILE A 2 8.24 35.43 -42.89
C ILE A 2 7.93 36.35 -41.70
N ARG A 3 8.20 35.86 -40.48
CA ARG A 3 8.84 36.53 -39.31
C ARG A 3 9.31 35.39 -38.40
N CYS A 4 10.57 35.05 -38.12
CA CYS A 4 11.86 35.76 -37.97
C CYS A 4 11.87 36.82 -36.84
N GLY A 5 12.48 36.43 -35.72
CA GLY A 5 12.83 37.20 -34.52
C GLY A 5 13.47 36.19 -33.56
N PHE A 6 14.78 35.99 -33.47
CA PHE A 6 15.90 36.92 -33.24
C PHE A 6 15.78 37.70 -31.93
N TRP A 7 16.85 37.62 -31.12
CA TRP A 7 17.13 38.27 -29.83
C TRP A 7 16.48 37.65 -28.57
N CYS A 8 17.15 37.53 -27.42
CA CYS A 8 18.38 38.16 -26.93
C CYS A 8 19.05 37.25 -25.86
N CYS A 9 20.38 37.10 -25.95
CA CYS A 9 21.19 36.57 -24.85
C CYS A 9 21.17 37.55 -23.67
N ALA A 10 20.93 37.04 -22.46
CA ALA A 10 21.30 37.72 -21.23
C ALA A 10 22.14 36.76 -20.37
N VAL A 11 23.45 37.02 -20.39
CA VAL A 11 24.46 36.48 -19.48
C VAL A 11 24.48 37.37 -18.22
N VAL A 12 25.26 36.96 -17.20
CA VAL A 12 25.66 37.68 -15.97
C VAL A 12 24.63 37.55 -14.83
N LEU A 13 24.93 37.16 -13.58
CA LEU A 13 26.12 37.29 -12.73
C LEU A 13 26.27 36.09 -11.77
N ALA A 14 27.49 35.58 -11.66
CA ALA A 14 27.92 34.71 -10.57
C ALA A 14 28.09 35.55 -9.29
N GLY A 15 27.19 35.38 -8.33
CA GLY A 15 27.34 35.90 -6.97
C GLY A 15 28.10 34.89 -6.11
N GLY A 16 29.38 35.15 -5.87
CA GLY A 16 30.18 34.41 -4.89
C GLY A 16 29.80 34.83 -3.47
N CYS A 17 29.27 33.89 -2.68
CA CYS A 17 29.13 34.07 -1.23
C CYS A 17 30.51 33.88 -0.58
N ALA A 18 31.11 34.97 -0.12
CA ALA A 18 32.26 34.94 0.76
C ALA A 18 31.81 34.41 2.15
N LEU A 19 32.15 33.17 2.46
CA LEU A 19 32.01 32.61 3.80
C LEU A 19 33.13 33.17 4.69
N ALA A 20 32.77 34.08 5.59
CA ALA A 20 33.65 34.49 6.67
C ALA A 20 33.87 33.31 7.63
N PRO A 21 35.13 32.93 7.95
CA PRO A 21 35.39 31.92 8.96
C PRO A 21 35.04 32.48 10.34
N LYS A 22 34.05 31.86 11.01
CA LYS A 22 33.69 32.14 12.39
C LYS A 22 34.78 31.60 13.32
N PRO A 23 35.50 32.43 14.10
CA PRO A 23 36.39 31.94 15.14
C PRO A 23 35.55 31.61 16.37
N GLY A 24 35.33 30.32 16.59
CA GLY A 24 34.62 29.80 17.75
C GLY A 24 35.05 28.37 18.00
N GLY A 25 36.26 28.22 18.54
CA GLY A 25 36.82 26.93 18.92
C GLY A 25 35.97 26.26 19.99
N ALA A 26 35.33 25.15 19.63
CA ALA A 26 35.13 24.05 20.56
C ALA A 26 36.22 23.03 20.24
N SER A 27 37.17 22.90 21.17
CA SER A 27 38.21 21.88 21.12
C SER A 27 37.51 20.52 21.19
N ALA A 28 37.34 19.87 20.03
CA ALA A 28 36.88 18.49 19.97
C ALA A 28 38.01 17.61 20.49
N THR A 29 37.92 17.16 21.74
CA THR A 29 38.80 16.14 22.29
C THR A 29 38.63 14.86 21.45
N PRO A 30 39.67 14.37 20.76
CA PRO A 30 39.62 13.05 20.14
C PRO A 30 39.47 12.02 21.27
N GLY A 31 38.30 11.41 21.40
CA GLY A 31 38.01 10.43 22.46
C GLY A 31 36.76 10.70 23.30
N ALA A 32 36.02 11.78 23.06
CA ALA A 32 34.67 11.90 23.61
C ALA A 32 33.74 10.93 22.88
N LEU A 33 33.59 9.71 23.40
CA LEU A 33 32.52 8.80 23.02
C LEU A 33 31.20 9.53 23.24
N LEU A 34 30.42 9.71 22.16
CA LEU A 34 29.05 10.16 22.25
C LEU A 34 28.33 9.25 23.25
N GLN A 35 27.89 9.82 24.37
CA GLN A 35 27.06 9.12 25.33
C GLN A 35 25.80 8.68 24.56
N ALA A 36 25.64 7.36 24.40
CA ALA A 36 24.48 6.77 23.75
C ALA A 36 23.22 7.16 24.55
N GLY A 37 22.63 8.28 24.19
CA GLY A 37 21.30 8.64 24.67
C GLY A 37 20.36 7.53 24.25
N SER A 38 19.58 7.00 25.20
CA SER A 38 18.55 5.98 24.96
C SER A 38 17.34 6.54 24.21
N GLY A 39 17.56 7.49 23.28
CA GLY A 39 16.54 8.03 22.42
C GLY A 39 16.05 6.95 21.50
N ARG A 40 14.81 6.51 21.69
CA ARG A 40 14.11 5.72 20.68
C ARG A 40 13.93 6.62 19.46
N VAL A 41 14.63 6.30 18.37
CA VAL A 41 14.34 6.88 17.07
C VAL A 41 13.06 6.22 16.59
N GLU A 42 11.95 6.93 16.64
CA GLU A 42 10.70 6.50 16.02
C GLU A 42 10.88 6.61 14.50
N TYR A 43 11.06 5.45 13.85
CA TYR A 43 11.17 5.39 12.39
C TYR A 43 9.76 5.43 11.81
N VAL A 44 9.37 6.59 11.28
CA VAL A 44 8.14 6.74 10.51
C VAL A 44 8.45 6.44 9.05
N ASN A 45 7.89 5.35 8.52
CA ASN A 45 8.00 5.03 7.09
C ASN A 45 6.85 5.71 6.33
N PRO A 46 7.10 6.77 5.55
CA PRO A 46 6.03 7.48 4.85
C PRO A 46 5.39 6.67 3.71
N PHE A 47 6.00 5.53 3.34
CA PHE A 47 5.52 4.61 2.30
C PHE A 47 4.81 3.37 2.87
N GLU A 48 4.47 3.38 4.16
CA GLU A 48 3.67 2.32 4.75
C GLU A 48 2.22 2.39 4.24
N PRO A 49 1.51 1.25 4.14
CA PRO A 49 0.15 1.24 3.63
C PRO A 49 -0.81 1.89 4.64
N GLN A 50 -1.48 2.96 4.21
CA GLN A 50 -2.47 3.72 4.97
C GLN A 50 -3.91 3.41 4.53
N ARG A 51 -4.09 2.82 3.36
CA ARG A 51 -5.42 2.48 2.83
C ARG A 51 -5.36 1.24 1.96
N VAL A 52 -6.40 0.40 2.06
CA VAL A 52 -6.60 -0.77 1.23
C VAL A 52 -7.84 -0.57 0.36
N ARG A 53 -7.76 -1.01 -0.90
CA ARG A 53 -8.88 -1.03 -1.85
C ARG A 53 -8.99 -2.42 -2.47
N VAL A 54 -10.23 -2.89 -2.62
CA VAL A 54 -10.53 -4.05 -3.47
C VAL A 54 -10.75 -3.53 -4.89
N HIS A 55 -9.92 -3.98 -5.83
CA HIS A 55 -9.99 -3.58 -7.23
C HIS A 55 -11.18 -4.24 -7.92
N GLY A 56 -11.79 -3.57 -8.90
CA GLY A 56 -13.00 -4.04 -9.61
C GLY A 56 -12.82 -5.27 -10.51
N LEU A 57 -11.60 -5.81 -10.60
CA LEU A 57 -11.33 -7.13 -11.18
C LEU A 57 -11.57 -8.27 -10.19
N THR A 58 -11.85 -7.93 -8.93
CA THR A 58 -12.28 -8.90 -7.93
C THR A 58 -13.63 -9.45 -8.31
N GLY A 59 -13.75 -10.77 -8.38
CA GLY A 59 -14.98 -11.42 -8.76
C GLY A 59 -14.99 -12.89 -8.40
N LEU A 60 -16.18 -13.48 -8.50
CA LEU A 60 -16.39 -14.90 -8.39
C LEU A 60 -16.02 -15.60 -9.70
N SER A 61 -15.30 -16.71 -9.59
CA SER A 61 -14.98 -17.57 -10.71
C SER A 61 -15.15 -19.04 -10.31
N VAL A 62 -15.21 -19.91 -11.32
CA VAL A 62 -15.24 -21.36 -11.13
C VAL A 62 -14.06 -21.94 -11.90
N VAL A 63 -13.17 -22.64 -11.21
CA VAL A 63 -12.00 -23.28 -11.82
C VAL A 63 -12.05 -24.76 -11.48
N ASN A 64 -12.05 -25.61 -12.52
CA ASN A 64 -12.19 -27.06 -12.38
C ASN A 64 -13.45 -27.48 -11.60
N GLY A 65 -14.54 -26.72 -11.70
CA GLY A 65 -15.79 -26.96 -10.97
C GLY A 65 -15.80 -26.42 -9.53
N GLU A 66 -14.69 -25.86 -9.05
CA GLU A 66 -14.61 -25.30 -7.70
C GLU A 66 -14.84 -23.78 -7.71
N PRO A 67 -15.86 -23.27 -6.98
CA PRO A 67 -16.05 -21.84 -6.80
C PRO A 67 -14.92 -21.21 -6.00
N ARG A 68 -14.46 -20.05 -6.46
CA ARG A 68 -13.44 -19.24 -5.78
C ARG A 68 -13.67 -17.75 -6.02
N ILE A 69 -13.00 -16.91 -5.23
CA ILE A 69 -12.93 -15.47 -5.47
C ILE A 69 -11.50 -15.14 -5.91
N ASP A 70 -11.35 -14.51 -7.08
CA ASP A 70 -10.07 -13.98 -7.54
C ASP A 70 -9.91 -12.55 -7.00
N ALA A 71 -9.43 -12.43 -5.76
CA ALA A 71 -9.29 -11.14 -5.08
C ALA A 71 -8.10 -10.34 -5.62
N HIS A 72 -8.36 -9.08 -5.99
CA HIS A 72 -7.36 -8.11 -6.44
C HIS A 72 -7.31 -6.96 -5.44
N LEU A 73 -6.19 -6.83 -4.70
CA LEU A 73 -6.04 -5.80 -3.67
C LEU A 73 -4.99 -4.76 -4.04
N GLU A 74 -5.29 -3.50 -3.74
CA GLU A 74 -4.34 -2.40 -3.82
C GLU A 74 -4.11 -1.82 -2.43
N LEU A 75 -2.85 -1.57 -2.10
CA LEU A 75 -2.45 -0.86 -0.91
C LEU A 75 -1.92 0.52 -1.32
N PHE A 76 -2.30 1.55 -0.58
CA PHE A 76 -1.90 2.93 -0.85
C PHE A 76 -1.19 3.52 0.35
N ASP A 77 -0.12 4.28 0.10
CA ASP A 77 0.56 5.08 1.11
C ASP A 77 -0.19 6.38 1.44
N ALA A 78 0.40 7.20 2.30
CA ALA A 78 -0.14 8.51 2.71
C ALA A 78 -0.28 9.51 1.54
N TYR A 79 0.43 9.29 0.43
CA TYR A 79 0.41 10.14 -0.77
C TYR A 79 -0.52 9.58 -1.85
N GLY A 80 -1.26 8.51 -1.56
CA GLY A 80 -2.15 7.86 -2.50
C GLY A 80 -1.43 7.10 -3.61
N GLN A 81 -0.14 6.78 -3.44
CA GLN A 81 0.59 5.94 -4.39
C GLN A 81 0.41 4.46 -4.06
N PRO A 82 0.23 3.58 -5.06
CA PRO A 82 0.24 2.14 -4.83
C PRO A 82 1.58 1.67 -4.26
N VAL A 83 1.54 0.91 -3.17
CA VAL A 83 2.73 0.37 -2.51
C VAL A 83 2.62 -1.13 -2.29
N LYS A 84 3.77 -1.79 -2.22
CA LYS A 84 3.89 -3.16 -1.72
C LYS A 84 4.17 -3.10 -0.22
N ALA A 85 3.56 -3.99 0.53
CA ALA A 85 3.82 -4.10 1.96
C ALA A 85 3.81 -5.55 2.40
N LEU A 86 4.64 -5.88 3.39
CA LEU A 86 4.64 -7.17 4.07
C LEU A 86 3.62 -7.14 5.21
N GLY A 87 2.92 -8.25 5.40
CA GLY A 87 1.85 -8.32 6.38
C GLY A 87 0.93 -9.51 6.20
N THR A 88 -0.23 -9.47 6.83
CA THR A 88 -1.25 -10.52 6.73
C THR A 88 -2.54 -9.91 6.20
N CYS A 89 -3.14 -10.56 5.20
CA CYS A 89 -4.49 -10.24 4.72
C CYS A 89 -5.50 -11.19 5.36
N VAL A 90 -6.55 -10.64 5.96
CA VAL A 90 -7.72 -11.40 6.39
C VAL A 90 -8.88 -11.03 5.48
N PHE A 91 -9.48 -12.04 4.86
CA PHE A 91 -10.65 -11.91 4.01
C PHE A 91 -11.83 -12.55 4.70
N GLN A 92 -12.96 -11.85 4.76
CA GLN A 92 -14.20 -12.37 5.32
C GLN A 92 -15.32 -12.15 4.31
N LEU A 93 -15.99 -13.25 3.93
CA LEU A 93 -17.13 -13.20 3.05
C LEU A 93 -18.42 -13.22 3.88
N TYR A 94 -19.31 -12.30 3.57
CA TYR A 94 -20.63 -12.19 4.19
C TYR A 94 -21.71 -12.30 3.12
N ALA A 95 -22.86 -12.86 3.50
CA ALA A 95 -24.08 -12.67 2.71
C ALA A 95 -24.48 -11.19 2.75
N SER A 96 -24.85 -10.60 1.60
CA SER A 96 -25.37 -9.23 1.55
C SER A 96 -26.81 -9.22 2.04
N THR A 97 -27.11 -8.37 3.02
CA THR A 97 -28.49 -8.09 3.43
C THR A 97 -28.97 -6.79 2.77
N GLY A 98 -30.05 -6.88 2.00
CA GLY A 98 -30.63 -5.75 1.31
C GLY A 98 -29.78 -5.17 0.15
N ALA A 99 -30.27 -4.06 -0.42
CA ALA A 99 -29.62 -3.39 -1.54
C ALA A 99 -28.35 -2.63 -1.11
N SER A 100 -28.32 -2.15 0.14
CA SER A 100 -27.28 -1.28 0.72
C SER A 100 -25.93 -1.96 0.95
N GLY A 101 -25.86 -3.29 0.88
CA GLY A 101 -24.61 -4.03 1.13
C GLY A 101 -24.29 -4.19 2.62
N ASP A 102 -25.31 -4.20 3.48
CA ASP A 102 -25.12 -4.45 4.91
C ASP A 102 -24.67 -5.90 5.14
N LEU A 103 -23.77 -6.09 6.12
CA LEU A 103 -23.22 -7.41 6.43
C LEU A 103 -24.29 -8.30 7.05
N GLY A 104 -24.57 -9.42 6.39
CA GLY A 104 -25.35 -10.52 6.93
C GLY A 104 -24.48 -11.55 7.65
N GLN A 105 -24.85 -12.82 7.51
CA GLN A 105 -24.08 -13.93 8.07
C GLN A 105 -22.69 -14.04 7.43
N GLN A 106 -21.65 -14.24 8.24
CA GLN A 106 -20.32 -14.59 7.75
C GLN A 106 -20.34 -16.02 7.19
N LEU A 107 -19.97 -16.17 5.92
CA LEU A 107 -19.98 -17.45 5.20
C LEU A 107 -18.61 -18.11 5.23
N ARG A 108 -17.54 -17.32 5.04
CA ARG A 108 -16.17 -17.81 4.94
C ARG A 108 -15.16 -16.80 5.47
N ARG A 109 -13.99 -17.30 5.86
CA ARG A 109 -12.84 -16.51 6.27
C ARG A 109 -11.57 -17.14 5.72
N TRP A 110 -10.70 -16.33 5.14
CA TRP A 110 -9.35 -16.72 4.71
C TRP A 110 -8.31 -15.85 5.39
N VAL A 111 -7.14 -16.42 5.63
CA VAL A 111 -5.97 -15.72 6.13
C VAL A 111 -4.83 -15.99 5.17
N VAL A 112 -4.25 -14.93 4.62
CA VAL A 112 -3.15 -15.02 3.66
C VAL A 112 -1.96 -14.31 4.25
N ASP A 113 -0.90 -15.07 4.47
CA ASP A 113 0.36 -14.58 4.98
C ASP A 113 1.21 -14.04 3.82
N LEU A 114 1.49 -12.73 3.85
CA LEU A 114 2.34 -12.02 2.91
C LEU A 114 3.56 -11.41 3.62
N THR A 115 3.94 -11.94 4.79
CA THR A 115 5.11 -11.48 5.57
C THR A 115 6.43 -11.93 4.95
N ASP A 116 6.44 -13.08 4.27
CA ASP A 116 7.59 -13.54 3.49
C ASP A 116 7.72 -12.74 2.18
N PRO A 117 8.88 -12.11 1.90
CA PRO A 117 9.07 -11.31 0.70
C PRO A 117 8.90 -12.07 -0.62
N ALA A 118 9.25 -13.36 -0.67
CA ALA A 118 9.12 -14.15 -1.89
C ALA A 118 7.65 -14.44 -2.21
N THR A 119 6.89 -14.88 -1.20
CA THR A 119 5.43 -15.07 -1.27
C THR A 119 4.72 -13.78 -1.63
N ASN A 120 5.09 -12.68 -0.98
CA ASN A 120 4.55 -11.34 -1.27
C ASN A 120 4.78 -10.93 -2.73
N ALA A 121 6.01 -11.14 -3.23
CA ALA A 121 6.36 -10.80 -4.60
C ALA A 121 5.64 -11.67 -5.63
N ALA A 122 5.43 -12.96 -5.33
CA ALA A 122 4.72 -13.88 -6.20
C ALA A 122 3.23 -13.54 -6.33
N ALA A 123 2.60 -13.07 -5.25
CA ALA A 123 1.20 -12.63 -5.26
C ALA A 123 0.99 -11.27 -5.95
N TYR A 124 2.05 -10.48 -6.17
CA TYR A 124 1.91 -9.12 -6.70
C TYR A 124 2.01 -9.06 -8.23
N ASP A 125 0.91 -8.67 -8.88
CA ASP A 125 0.84 -8.41 -10.30
C ASP A 125 1.36 -7.00 -10.61
N ARG A 126 2.46 -6.94 -11.38
CA ARG A 126 3.12 -5.69 -11.75
C ARG A 126 2.34 -4.86 -12.77
N VAL A 127 1.49 -5.49 -13.58
CA VAL A 127 0.73 -4.81 -14.64
C VAL A 127 -0.42 -4.04 -14.02
N THR A 128 -1.23 -4.73 -13.21
CA THR A 128 -2.38 -4.14 -12.53
C THR A 128 -2.02 -3.43 -11.22
N ARG A 129 -0.79 -3.62 -10.72
CA ARG A 129 -0.31 -3.14 -9.41
C ARG A 129 -1.21 -3.61 -8.26
N THR A 130 -1.64 -4.86 -8.34
CA THR A 130 -2.52 -5.47 -7.34
C THR A 130 -1.92 -6.77 -6.78
N TYR A 131 -2.26 -7.10 -5.54
CA TYR A 131 -2.10 -8.46 -5.04
C TYR A 131 -3.22 -9.33 -5.58
N ARG A 132 -2.87 -10.41 -6.28
CA ARG A 132 -3.78 -11.42 -6.84
C ARG A 132 -3.81 -12.64 -5.93
N ILE A 133 -4.95 -12.87 -5.31
CA ILE A 133 -5.14 -13.91 -4.30
C ILE A 133 -6.35 -14.75 -4.68
N ALA A 134 -6.14 -16.05 -4.87
CA ALA A 134 -7.22 -17.00 -5.10
C ALA A 134 -7.80 -17.48 -3.76
N LEU A 135 -9.02 -17.08 -3.45
CA LEU A 135 -9.76 -17.52 -2.27
C LEU A 135 -10.61 -18.73 -2.64
N THR A 136 -10.06 -19.93 -2.44
CA THR A 136 -10.71 -21.20 -2.76
C THR A 136 -11.83 -21.53 -1.78
N GLU A 137 -12.67 -22.51 -2.12
CA GLU A 137 -13.81 -22.94 -1.28
C GLU A 137 -14.82 -21.82 -0.99
N ALA A 138 -14.98 -20.90 -1.95
CA ALA A 138 -16.03 -19.90 -1.89
C ALA A 138 -17.40 -20.60 -1.99
N PRO A 139 -18.47 -20.06 -1.39
CA PRO A 139 -19.81 -20.55 -1.67
C PRO A 139 -20.11 -20.40 -3.17
N PRO A 140 -20.94 -21.28 -3.74
CA PRO A 140 -21.36 -21.14 -5.13
C PRO A 140 -22.04 -19.78 -5.35
N PRO A 141 -21.94 -19.18 -6.55
CA PRO A 141 -22.64 -17.94 -6.84
C PRO A 141 -24.15 -18.13 -6.66
N GLU A 142 -24.76 -17.37 -5.74
CA GLU A 142 -26.20 -17.37 -5.51
C GLU A 142 -26.86 -16.33 -6.44
N ALA A 143 -27.88 -16.74 -7.20
CA ALA A 143 -28.54 -15.85 -8.16
C ALA A 143 -29.33 -14.69 -7.51
N THR A 144 -29.71 -14.82 -6.23
CA THR A 144 -30.65 -13.91 -5.55
C THR A 144 -30.03 -13.11 -4.42
N ARG A 145 -28.82 -13.47 -3.97
CA ARG A 145 -28.12 -12.80 -2.87
C ARG A 145 -26.76 -12.33 -3.35
N GLY A 146 -26.45 -11.05 -3.12
CA GLY A 146 -25.10 -10.54 -3.31
C GLY A 146 -24.19 -11.01 -2.18
N TYR A 147 -22.89 -10.87 -2.37
CA TYR A 147 -21.90 -11.08 -1.32
C TYR A 147 -21.16 -9.79 -1.00
N VAL A 148 -20.68 -9.69 0.24
CA VAL A 148 -19.79 -8.62 0.66
C VAL A 148 -18.49 -9.23 1.14
N LEU A 149 -17.39 -8.82 0.53
CA LEU A 149 -16.03 -9.18 0.92
C LEU A 149 -15.46 -8.05 1.78
N GLU A 150 -15.25 -8.34 3.06
CA GLU A 150 -14.45 -7.48 3.94
C GLU A 150 -12.99 -7.94 3.90
N VAL A 151 -12.09 -6.98 3.79
CA VAL A 151 -10.65 -7.22 3.71
C VAL A 151 -9.95 -6.37 4.73
N GLN A 152 -9.20 -7.01 5.61
CA GLN A 152 -8.31 -6.37 6.56
C GLN A 152 -6.87 -6.70 6.18
N PHE A 153 -6.01 -5.68 6.10
CA PHE A 153 -4.58 -5.85 5.99
C PHE A 153 -3.93 -5.43 7.30
N GLN A 154 -3.02 -6.25 7.82
CA GLN A 154 -2.19 -5.93 8.97
C GLN A 154 -0.73 -5.90 8.54
N SER A 155 -0.11 -4.72 8.59
CA SER A 155 1.30 -4.54 8.26
C SER A 155 2.19 -5.11 9.36
N ILE A 156 3.37 -5.61 8.99
CA ILE A 156 4.43 -5.96 9.96
C ILE A 156 4.93 -4.75 10.76
N ALA A 157 4.68 -3.52 10.28
CA ALA A 157 4.95 -2.28 11.01
C ALA A 157 3.93 -2.00 12.13
N GLY A 158 2.85 -2.78 12.21
CA GLY A 158 1.82 -2.69 13.26
C GLY A 158 0.52 -2.02 12.85
N GLY A 159 0.49 -1.30 11.72
CA GLY A 159 -0.73 -0.67 11.20
C GLY A 159 -1.76 -1.70 10.69
N SER A 160 -3.05 -1.42 10.89
CA SER A 160 -4.14 -2.22 10.30
C SER A 160 -5.16 -1.34 9.59
N ILE A 161 -5.57 -1.79 8.41
CA ILE A 161 -6.47 -1.07 7.50
C ILE A 161 -7.52 -2.04 6.99
N THR A 162 -8.77 -1.59 6.88
CA THR A 162 -9.90 -2.43 6.49
C THR A 162 -10.72 -1.77 5.39
N THR A 163 -11.31 -2.56 4.50
CA THR A 163 -12.24 -2.11 3.47
C THR A 163 -13.29 -3.17 3.17
N ARG A 164 -14.38 -2.76 2.52
CA ARG A 164 -15.48 -3.65 2.11
C ARG A 164 -15.75 -3.49 0.63
N HIS A 165 -16.15 -4.59 0.00
CA HIS A 165 -16.45 -4.65 -1.42
C HIS A 165 -17.63 -5.58 -1.68
N LYS A 166 -18.60 -5.10 -2.45
CA LYS A 166 -19.73 -5.92 -2.90
C LYS A 166 -19.29 -6.69 -4.16
N LEU A 167 -19.47 -8.02 -4.14
CA LEU A 167 -19.21 -8.91 -5.27
C LEU A 167 -20.42 -8.99 -6.20
#